data_AF-B0W864-F1
#
_entry.id   AF-B0W864-F1
#
_cell.length_a   1.000
_cell.length_b   1.000
_cell.length_c   1.000
_cell.angle_alpha   90.00
_cell.angle_beta   90.00
_cell.angle_gamma   90.00
#
_symmetry.space_group_name_H-M   'P 1'
#
loop_
_entity.id
_entity.type
_entity.pdbx_description
1 polymer ?
#
loop_
_entity_poly.entity_id
_entity_poly.type
_entity_poly.pdbx_seq_one_letter_code
_entity_poly.pdbx_strand_id
1 'polypeptide(L)'
;MTIRSHSARRTLAVRIEMRLKDCFRRPSDEILRKKQLEKRLTQNSIKFNNAVKILLLGAGESGKTTIIKQMKILHVQNGFSFDERLDKIHDIVENIHESIWTLVEHVAHMNLKYDSKKNESYAKELRKLGYRAPWYMTMEYVKMVRALWSDSAVKTCFKRSNEFQLIDSAKYFLDRIEKISMPGYIPSNSDILNCRKTTTEIQEISFNIQMPRSLGGGGCQEFRMIDVGGQRSYRSKWMQVFEGIDAVLFMISCGSFDQTLREDCSQNRLAEALELFRGVWQNRFLAETGLIVFLNKQDILEQKILAGKSIGKYFPEYKDYVAEEAVDDAGMCNEFARTRCFIKSKLVSVIDRAQCNPVTRRFVGVRAALQEENPAASHSSCKSSIQQQQQAATKMNIEITPNYSYIFDFENEFIHQDTRVWMVKNWTYVFYYCGIYMAVIFGGQHFMQNRPR
;
A
#
# COMPACT_ATOMS: atom_id res chain seq x y z
N MET A 1 -10.93 49.23 60.00
CA MET A 1 -9.75 48.86 59.20
C MET A 1 -9.48 47.35 59.35
N THR A 2 -10.49 46.51 59.10
CA THR A 2 -10.50 45.14 59.70
C THR A 2 -11.19 44.10 58.80
N ILE A 3 -11.02 44.18 57.47
CA ILE A 3 -11.54 43.16 56.55
C ILE A 3 -10.44 42.60 55.62
N ARG A 4 -9.24 43.19 55.57
CA ARG A 4 -8.14 42.73 54.69
C ARG A 4 -7.22 41.64 55.26
N SER A 5 -7.35 41.21 56.52
CA SER A 5 -6.39 40.26 57.14
C SER A 5 -6.78 38.77 57.08
N HIS A 6 -8.04 38.43 56.78
CA HIS A 6 -8.49 37.02 56.74
C HIS A 6 -8.30 36.35 55.36
N SER A 7 -8.40 37.11 54.27
CA SER A 7 -8.21 36.57 52.90
C SER A 7 -6.73 36.24 52.60
N ALA A 8 -5.80 37.10 53.04
CA ALA A 8 -4.37 36.87 52.85
C ALA A 8 -3.84 35.66 53.65
N ARG A 9 -4.35 35.42 54.88
CA ARG A 9 -3.96 34.26 55.71
C ARG A 9 -4.48 32.93 55.15
N ARG A 10 -5.69 32.89 54.58
CA ARG A 10 -6.20 31.68 53.90
C ARG A 10 -5.43 31.36 52.62
N THR A 11 -5.04 32.38 51.85
CA THR A 11 -4.29 32.19 50.61
C THR A 11 -2.85 31.74 50.87
N LEU A 12 -2.20 32.23 51.94
CA LEU A 12 -0.86 31.78 52.35
C LEU A 12 -0.88 30.36 52.93
N ALA A 13 -1.87 30.03 53.76
CA ALA A 13 -2.03 28.71 54.35
C ALA A 13 -2.24 27.63 53.28
N VAL A 14 -3.11 27.88 52.29
CA VAL A 14 -3.35 26.97 51.16
C VAL A 14 -2.10 26.80 50.27
N ARG A 15 -1.28 27.84 50.11
CA ARG A 15 -0.03 27.79 49.32
C ARG A 15 1.11 27.06 50.06
N ILE A 16 1.16 27.16 51.39
CA ILE A 16 2.11 26.44 52.24
C ILE A 16 1.70 24.96 52.37
N GLU A 17 0.40 24.65 52.47
CA GLU A 17 -0.11 23.28 52.50
C GLU A 17 0.07 22.54 51.16
N MET A 18 -0.03 23.24 50.02
CA MET A 18 0.33 22.67 48.70
C MET A 18 1.84 22.45 48.55
N ARG A 19 2.69 23.39 48.97
CA ARG A 19 4.16 23.21 48.86
C ARG A 19 4.73 22.17 49.85
N LEU A 20 4.10 21.98 51.01
CA LEU A 20 4.50 20.92 51.96
C LEU A 20 4.02 19.53 51.56
N LYS A 21 2.88 19.41 50.85
CA LYS A 21 2.43 18.12 50.27
C LYS A 21 3.37 17.61 49.17
N ASP A 22 4.03 18.48 48.44
CA ASP A 22 5.05 18.10 47.47
C ASP A 22 6.39 17.69 48.13
N CYS A 23 6.66 18.13 49.37
CA CYS A 23 7.87 17.77 50.13
C CYS A 23 7.69 16.55 51.05
N PHE A 24 6.45 16.14 51.34
CA PHE A 24 6.10 14.93 52.11
C PHE A 24 5.51 13.82 51.22
N ARG A 25 6.12 13.57 50.05
CA ARG A 25 5.86 12.31 49.32
C ARG A 25 6.39 11.16 50.15
N ARG A 26 5.52 10.26 50.60
CA ARG A 26 5.95 9.06 51.36
C ARG A 26 6.81 8.18 50.44
N PRO A 27 7.98 7.70 50.88
CA PRO A 27 8.84 6.79 50.09
C PRO A 27 8.09 5.56 49.57
N SER A 28 7.07 5.10 50.31
CA SER A 28 6.19 3.98 49.93
C SER A 28 5.40 4.23 48.64
N ASP A 29 4.93 5.46 48.40
CA ASP A 29 4.10 5.80 47.23
C ASP A 29 4.97 5.94 45.97
N GLU A 30 6.20 6.40 46.14
CA GLU A 30 7.20 6.46 45.07
C GLU A 30 7.70 5.05 44.69
N ILE A 31 7.94 4.18 45.67
CA ILE A 31 8.27 2.77 45.45
C ILE A 31 7.11 2.05 44.76
N LEU A 32 5.85 2.31 45.14
CA LEU A 32 4.68 1.71 44.50
C LEU A 32 4.52 2.18 43.05
N ARG A 33 4.70 3.48 42.79
CA ARG A 33 4.69 4.03 41.41
C ARG A 33 5.84 3.46 40.58
N LYS A 34 7.04 3.35 41.15
CA LYS A 34 8.19 2.76 40.47
C LYS A 34 7.93 1.30 40.13
N LYS A 35 7.40 0.51 41.06
CA LYS A 35 6.97 -0.89 40.79
C LYS A 35 5.86 -0.98 39.75
N GLN A 36 4.89 -0.06 39.76
CA GLN A 36 3.84 0.00 38.74
C GLN A 36 4.40 0.38 37.37
N LEU A 37 5.36 1.31 37.33
CA LEU A 37 6.05 1.72 36.12
C LEU A 37 6.91 0.57 35.57
N GLU A 38 7.72 -0.09 36.39
CA GLU A 38 8.51 -1.26 36.02
C GLU A 38 7.62 -2.40 35.50
N LYS A 39 6.47 -2.66 36.15
CA LYS A 39 5.47 -3.62 35.64
C LYS A 39 4.92 -3.20 34.28
N ARG A 40 4.59 -1.92 34.08
CA ARG A 40 4.12 -1.40 32.79
C ARG A 40 5.20 -1.49 31.71
N LEU A 41 6.45 -1.17 32.04
CA LEU A 41 7.60 -1.28 31.12
C LEU A 41 7.85 -2.73 30.73
N THR A 42 7.80 -3.65 31.69
CA THR A 42 7.97 -5.09 31.44
C THR A 42 6.84 -5.62 30.55
N GLN A 43 5.58 -5.27 30.85
CA GLN A 43 4.44 -5.64 30.01
C GLN A 43 4.52 -5.04 28.60
N ASN A 44 4.94 -3.78 28.48
CA ASN A 44 5.13 -3.13 27.19
C ASN A 44 6.28 -3.77 26.41
N SER A 45 7.37 -4.15 27.07
CA SER A 45 8.50 -4.86 26.46
C SER A 45 8.09 -6.24 25.95
N ILE A 46 7.30 -6.99 26.72
CA ILE A 46 6.74 -8.29 26.27
C ILE A 46 5.85 -8.10 25.04
N LYS A 47 4.94 -7.12 25.07
CA LYS A 47 4.09 -6.80 23.89
C LYS A 47 4.92 -6.37 22.68
N PHE A 48 5.93 -5.53 22.90
CA PHE A 48 6.84 -5.06 21.84
C PHE A 48 7.66 -6.19 21.22
N ASN A 49 8.13 -7.13 22.03
CA ASN A 49 8.89 -8.28 21.56
C ASN A 49 8.03 -9.36 20.90
N ASN A 50 6.75 -9.44 21.24
CA ASN A 50 5.82 -10.41 20.66
C ASN A 50 5.13 -9.90 19.38
N ALA A 51 5.23 -8.61 19.06
CA ALA A 51 4.62 -8.03 17.89
C ALA A 51 5.50 -8.23 16.66
N VAL A 52 4.90 -8.63 15.53
CA VAL A 52 5.60 -8.75 14.25
C VAL A 52 5.77 -7.35 13.65
N LYS A 53 7.01 -6.92 13.46
CA LYS A 53 7.36 -5.60 12.95
C LYS A 53 7.72 -5.69 11.46
N ILE A 54 6.98 -4.92 10.66
CA ILE A 54 7.14 -4.85 9.21
C ILE A 54 7.52 -3.42 8.81
N LEU A 55 8.65 -3.28 8.13
CA LEU A 55 9.11 -1.99 7.60
C LEU A 55 8.79 -1.84 6.13
N LEU A 56 8.15 -0.74 5.75
CA LEU A 56 7.85 -0.45 4.36
C LEU A 56 8.98 0.38 3.74
N LEU A 57 9.66 -0.17 2.73
CA LEU A 57 10.74 0.50 1.99
C LEU A 57 10.39 0.66 0.51
N GLY A 58 11.12 1.55 -0.17
CA GLY A 58 10.96 1.81 -1.61
C GLY A 58 10.98 3.29 -1.94
N ALA A 59 11.09 3.60 -3.23
CA ALA A 59 11.22 4.97 -3.73
C ALA A 59 9.99 5.86 -3.39
N GLY A 60 10.12 7.17 -3.56
CA GLY A 60 8.99 8.09 -3.47
C GLY A 60 7.84 7.63 -4.38
N GLU A 61 6.60 7.77 -3.92
CA GLU A 61 5.40 7.45 -4.73
C GLU A 61 5.26 5.97 -5.12
N SER A 62 5.98 5.06 -4.47
CA SER A 62 5.85 3.62 -4.71
C SER A 62 4.59 2.96 -4.13
N GLY A 63 3.82 3.68 -3.30
CA GLY A 63 2.56 3.19 -2.71
C GLY A 63 2.65 2.68 -1.27
N LYS A 64 3.77 2.88 -0.56
CA LYS A 64 3.95 2.48 0.85
C LYS A 64 2.83 2.98 1.77
N THR A 65 2.62 4.30 1.80
CA THR A 65 1.57 4.92 2.62
C THR A 65 0.18 4.44 2.24
N THR A 66 -0.05 4.10 0.97
CA THR A 66 -1.34 3.53 0.52
C THR A 66 -1.60 2.18 1.15
N ILE A 67 -0.60 1.29 1.23
CA ILE A 67 -0.73 0.01 1.94
C ILE A 67 -1.06 0.23 3.41
N ILE A 68 -0.39 1.18 4.08
CA ILE A 68 -0.67 1.47 5.49
C ILE A 68 -2.10 2.00 5.68
N LYS A 69 -2.57 2.88 4.80
CA LYS A 69 -3.96 3.34 4.81
C LYS A 69 -4.94 2.17 4.60
N GLN A 70 -4.65 1.24 3.69
CA GLN A 70 -5.46 0.03 3.49
C GLN A 70 -5.50 -0.85 4.73
N MET A 71 -4.36 -1.10 5.35
CA MET A 71 -4.27 -1.91 6.58
C MET A 71 -5.07 -1.26 7.72
N LYS A 72 -5.02 0.07 7.83
CA LYS A 72 -5.86 0.80 8.78
C LYS A 72 -7.35 0.60 8.49
N ILE A 73 -7.78 0.71 7.23
CA ILE A 73 -9.19 0.49 6.85
C ILE A 73 -9.65 -0.93 7.18
N LEU A 74 -8.82 -1.94 6.93
CA LEU A 74 -9.20 -3.36 7.04
C LEU A 74 -9.10 -3.92 8.47
N HIS A 75 -8.13 -3.47 9.26
CA HIS A 75 -7.74 -4.12 10.51
C HIS A 75 -7.84 -3.24 11.75
N VAL A 76 -7.98 -1.93 11.59
CA VAL A 76 -8.22 -1.03 12.73
C VAL A 76 -9.73 -0.80 12.86
N GLN A 77 -10.26 -0.95 14.08
CA GLN A 77 -11.68 -0.73 14.34
C GLN A 77 -12.11 0.66 13.86
N ASN A 78 -13.18 0.72 13.07
CA ASN A 78 -13.73 1.93 12.43
C ASN A 78 -12.79 2.64 11.43
N GLY A 79 -11.63 2.08 11.11
CA GLY A 79 -10.69 2.61 10.11
C GLY A 79 -10.26 4.05 10.40
N PHE A 80 -10.75 4.99 9.59
CA PHE A 80 -10.53 6.44 9.75
C PHE A 80 -11.71 7.08 10.48
N SER A 81 -11.42 7.77 11.59
CA SER A 81 -12.41 8.52 12.36
C SER A 81 -12.98 9.70 11.57
N PHE A 82 -14.07 10.29 12.06
CA PHE A 82 -14.67 11.47 11.44
C PHE A 82 -13.69 12.64 11.39
N ASP A 83 -13.00 12.94 12.49
CA ASP A 83 -12.03 14.03 12.57
C ASP A 83 -10.85 13.79 11.62
N GLU A 84 -10.33 12.56 11.56
CA GLU A 84 -9.25 12.20 10.64
C GLU A 84 -9.66 12.35 9.17
N ARG A 85 -10.94 12.17 8.84
CA ARG A 85 -11.46 12.42 7.49
C ARG A 85 -11.50 13.91 7.20
N LEU A 86 -11.95 14.72 8.16
CA LEU A 86 -12.00 16.18 8.00
C LEU A 86 -10.59 16.76 7.81
N ASP A 87 -9.59 16.25 8.54
CA ASP A 87 -8.19 16.66 8.38
C ASP A 87 -7.64 16.39 6.96
N LYS A 88 -8.25 15.48 6.20
CA LYS A 88 -7.84 15.17 4.82
C LYS A 88 -8.42 16.12 3.79
N ILE A 89 -9.41 16.95 4.14
CA ILE A 89 -10.03 17.86 3.19
C ILE A 89 -8.99 18.83 2.63
N HIS A 90 -8.15 19.42 3.49
CA HIS A 90 -7.10 20.33 3.07
C HIS A 90 -6.10 19.65 2.12
N ASP A 91 -5.60 18.45 2.50
CA ASP A 91 -4.67 17.68 1.66
C ASP A 91 -5.29 17.37 0.27
N ILE A 92 -6.59 17.08 0.19
CA ILE A 92 -7.32 16.82 -1.07
C ILE A 92 -7.42 18.09 -1.93
N VAL A 93 -7.75 19.23 -1.33
CA VAL A 93 -7.82 20.52 -2.03
C VAL A 93 -6.46 20.92 -2.59
N GLU A 94 -5.39 20.70 -1.83
CA GLU A 94 -4.01 20.87 -2.30
C GLU A 94 -3.70 19.97 -3.50
N ASN A 95 -4.09 18.69 -3.46
CA ASN A 95 -3.87 17.78 -4.58
C ASN A 95 -4.61 18.20 -5.84
N ILE A 96 -5.86 18.66 -5.72
CA ILE A 96 -6.65 19.20 -6.84
C ILE A 96 -5.93 20.39 -7.45
N HIS A 97 -5.51 21.34 -6.61
CA HIS A 97 -4.88 22.56 -7.05
C HIS A 97 -3.51 22.30 -7.70
N GLU A 98 -2.64 21.51 -7.06
CA GLU A 98 -1.35 21.10 -7.63
C GLU A 98 -1.55 20.44 -9.00
N SER A 99 -2.55 19.55 -9.13
CA SER A 99 -2.83 18.84 -10.37
C SER A 99 -3.24 19.79 -11.50
N ILE A 100 -4.22 20.65 -11.27
CA ILE A 100 -4.72 21.55 -12.33
C ILE A 100 -3.72 22.65 -12.66
N TRP A 101 -3.03 23.19 -11.66
CA TRP A 101 -1.98 24.19 -11.86
C TRP A 101 -0.84 23.64 -12.71
N THR A 102 -0.35 22.44 -12.37
CA THR A 102 0.73 21.78 -13.12
C THR A 102 0.34 21.54 -14.57
N LEU A 103 -0.89 21.09 -14.82
CA LEU A 103 -1.39 20.87 -16.18
C LEU A 103 -1.43 22.18 -16.98
N VAL A 104 -1.91 23.27 -16.39
CA VAL A 104 -2.01 24.58 -17.04
C VAL A 104 -0.63 25.17 -17.37
N GLU A 105 0.33 25.04 -16.46
CA GLU A 105 1.73 25.45 -16.73
C GLU A 105 2.32 24.68 -17.92
N HIS A 106 2.12 23.37 -17.98
CA HIS A 106 2.66 22.55 -19.06
C HIS A 106 1.90 22.71 -20.39
N VAL A 107 0.62 23.09 -20.37
CA VAL A 107 -0.10 23.50 -21.59
C VAL A 107 0.59 24.69 -22.26
N ALA A 108 1.07 25.66 -21.46
CA ALA A 108 1.81 26.80 -21.98
C ALA A 108 3.20 26.37 -22.51
N HIS A 109 3.94 25.54 -21.78
CA HIS A 109 5.25 25.03 -22.24
C HIS A 109 5.16 24.19 -23.53
N MET A 110 4.07 23.45 -23.71
CA MET A 110 3.81 22.66 -24.91
C MET A 110 3.22 23.48 -26.07
N ASN A 111 3.02 24.79 -25.90
CA ASN A 111 2.38 25.67 -26.89
C ASN A 111 1.02 25.16 -27.38
N LEU A 112 0.24 24.52 -26.51
CA LEU A 112 -1.10 24.03 -26.84
C LEU A 112 -2.10 25.20 -26.74
N LYS A 113 -3.03 25.27 -27.71
CA LYS A 113 -4.06 26.32 -27.75
C LYS A 113 -5.32 25.83 -27.06
N TYR A 114 -5.83 26.62 -26.11
CA TYR A 114 -7.12 26.38 -25.47
C TYR A 114 -8.28 26.45 -26.48
N ASP A 115 -9.36 25.73 -26.21
CA ASP A 115 -10.53 25.67 -27.08
C ASP A 115 -11.28 27.01 -27.13
N SER A 116 -11.12 27.85 -26.10
CA SER A 116 -11.81 29.14 -26.00
C SER A 116 -10.98 30.22 -25.31
N LYS A 117 -11.23 31.48 -25.68
CA LYS A 117 -10.65 32.67 -25.01
C LYS A 117 -11.00 32.72 -23.51
N LYS A 118 -12.15 32.15 -23.14
CA LYS A 118 -12.59 32.06 -21.75
C LYS A 118 -11.69 31.11 -20.95
N ASN A 119 -11.40 29.93 -21.48
CA ASN A 119 -10.47 28.98 -20.85
C ASN A 119 -9.04 29.57 -20.79
N GLU A 120 -8.63 30.35 -21.78
CA GLU A 120 -7.36 31.08 -21.73
C GLU A 120 -7.33 32.11 -20.57
N SER A 121 -8.42 32.84 -20.34
CA SER A 121 -8.55 33.75 -19.18
C SER A 121 -8.49 32.98 -17.86
N TYR A 122 -9.23 31.88 -17.75
CA TYR A 122 -9.20 30.99 -16.60
C TYR A 122 -7.81 30.43 -16.31
N ALA A 123 -7.07 30.04 -17.34
CA ALA A 123 -5.68 29.59 -17.20
C ALA A 123 -4.76 30.72 -16.71
N LYS A 124 -4.98 31.97 -17.15
CA LYS A 124 -4.22 33.14 -16.65
C LYS A 124 -4.55 33.45 -15.19
N GLU A 125 -5.82 33.37 -14.81
CA GLU A 125 -6.28 33.56 -13.43
C GLU A 125 -5.73 32.49 -12.50
N LEU A 126 -5.81 31.20 -12.89
CA LEU A 126 -5.24 30.10 -12.12
C LEU A 126 -3.73 30.28 -11.89
N ARG A 127 -2.98 30.71 -12.91
CA ARG A 127 -1.55 30.98 -12.77
C ARG A 127 -1.25 32.13 -11.82
N LYS A 128 -2.09 33.16 -11.78
CA LYS A 128 -1.97 34.28 -10.82
C LYS A 128 -2.18 33.86 -9.37
N LEU A 129 -3.00 32.83 -9.12
CA LEU A 129 -3.16 32.26 -7.76
C LEU A 129 -1.85 31.60 -7.26
N GLY A 130 -0.96 31.22 -8.17
CA GLY A 130 0.30 30.57 -7.86
C GLY A 130 0.12 29.08 -7.55
N TYR A 131 1.16 28.47 -6.97
CA TYR A 131 1.21 27.03 -6.70
C TYR A 131 0.41 26.60 -5.46
N ARG A 132 0.06 27.54 -4.57
CA ARG A 132 -0.64 27.23 -3.32
C ARG A 132 -2.14 27.21 -3.54
N ALA A 133 -2.77 26.17 -3.03
CA ALA A 133 -4.21 26.04 -3.10
C ALA A 133 -4.93 27.19 -2.38
N PRO A 134 -6.11 27.60 -2.90
CA PRO A 134 -6.95 28.53 -2.18
C PRO A 134 -7.43 27.88 -0.87
N TRP A 135 -7.59 28.69 0.18
CA TRP A 135 -8.11 28.23 1.48
C TRP A 135 -9.51 27.61 1.40
N TYR A 136 -10.31 28.03 0.43
CA TYR A 136 -11.66 27.56 0.22
C TYR A 136 -11.94 27.40 -1.29
N MET A 137 -12.69 26.35 -1.65
CA MET A 137 -13.14 26.12 -3.02
C MET A 137 -14.38 26.97 -3.31
N THR A 138 -14.18 28.21 -3.76
CA THR A 138 -15.31 29.04 -4.22
C THR A 138 -15.99 28.39 -5.43
N MET A 139 -17.27 28.71 -5.64
CA MET A 139 -18.00 28.28 -6.84
C MET A 139 -17.32 28.76 -8.14
N GLU A 140 -16.67 29.92 -8.11
CA GLU A 140 -15.88 30.44 -9.22
C GLU A 140 -14.64 29.59 -9.49
N TYR A 141 -13.89 29.22 -8.43
CA TYR A 141 -12.73 28.34 -8.55
C TYR A 141 -13.14 26.96 -9.10
N VAL A 142 -14.20 26.37 -8.59
CA VAL A 142 -14.72 25.07 -9.04
C VAL A 142 -15.12 25.13 -10.52
N LYS A 143 -15.83 26.19 -10.92
CA LYS A 143 -16.22 26.42 -12.32
C LYS A 143 -15.01 26.55 -13.23
N MET A 144 -13.99 27.28 -12.78
CA MET A 144 -12.72 27.47 -13.49
C MET A 144 -11.98 26.14 -13.68
N VAL A 145 -11.76 25.38 -12.59
CA VAL A 145 -11.09 24.07 -12.63
C VAL A 145 -11.81 23.10 -13.54
N ARG A 146 -13.15 23.04 -13.44
CA ARG A 146 -13.96 22.16 -14.28
C ARG A 146 -13.88 22.53 -15.77
N ALA A 147 -13.94 23.83 -16.09
CA ALA A 147 -13.84 24.31 -17.46
C ALA A 147 -12.46 23.98 -18.06
N LEU A 148 -11.39 24.20 -17.30
CA LEU A 148 -10.03 23.84 -17.71
C LEU A 148 -9.85 22.33 -17.85
N TRP A 149 -10.34 21.53 -16.91
CA TRP A 149 -10.22 20.07 -16.98
C TRP A 149 -10.96 19.45 -18.18
N SER A 150 -11.99 20.14 -18.68
CA SER A 150 -12.76 19.72 -19.85
C SER A 150 -12.14 20.18 -21.19
N ASP A 151 -11.14 21.06 -21.15
CA ASP A 151 -10.50 21.63 -22.34
C ASP A 151 -9.58 20.62 -23.05
N SER A 152 -9.63 20.59 -24.38
CA SER A 152 -8.89 19.63 -25.20
C SER A 152 -7.36 19.78 -25.05
N ALA A 153 -6.85 21.00 -24.85
CA ALA A 153 -5.44 21.26 -24.61
C ALA A 153 -4.99 20.65 -23.28
N VAL A 154 -5.78 20.82 -22.23
CA VAL A 154 -5.51 20.27 -20.89
C VAL A 154 -5.59 18.74 -20.92
N LYS A 155 -6.58 18.15 -21.61
CA LYS A 155 -6.65 16.69 -21.81
C LYS A 155 -5.46 16.14 -22.59
N THR A 156 -5.00 16.86 -23.61
CA THR A 156 -3.83 16.48 -24.41
C THR A 156 -2.55 16.57 -23.57
N CYS A 157 -2.39 17.63 -22.78
CA CYS A 157 -1.31 17.78 -21.81
C CYS A 157 -1.31 16.63 -20.78
N PHE A 158 -2.48 16.26 -20.25
CA PHE A 158 -2.61 15.15 -19.30
C PHE A 158 -2.18 13.79 -19.90
N LYS A 159 -2.48 13.51 -21.17
CA LYS A 159 -2.01 12.28 -21.86
C LYS A 159 -0.48 12.19 -21.95
N ARG A 160 0.19 13.34 -21.94
CA ARG A 160 1.65 13.50 -21.96
C ARG A 160 2.24 13.75 -20.57
N SER A 161 1.48 13.48 -19.51
CA SER A 161 1.91 13.70 -18.11
C SER A 161 3.13 12.89 -17.67
N ASN A 162 3.60 11.92 -18.45
CA ASN A 162 4.89 11.26 -18.17
C ASN A 162 6.11 12.16 -18.45
N GLU A 163 5.94 13.25 -19.19
CA GLU A 163 7.02 14.20 -19.52
C GLU A 163 7.30 15.19 -18.39
N PHE A 164 6.44 15.25 -17.37
CA PHE A 164 6.56 16.14 -16.24
C PHE A 164 6.05 15.49 -14.95
N GLN A 165 6.14 16.20 -13.82
CA GLN A 165 5.75 15.67 -12.52
C GLN A 165 4.28 15.98 -12.23
N LEU A 166 3.40 14.99 -12.40
CA LEU A 166 1.98 15.08 -12.04
C LEU A 166 1.64 14.06 -10.95
N ILE A 167 0.69 14.39 -10.06
CA ILE A 167 0.16 13.44 -9.08
C ILE A 167 -0.65 12.36 -9.81
N ASP A 168 -0.43 11.08 -9.48
CA ASP A 168 -1.15 9.95 -10.10
C ASP A 168 -2.69 10.06 -9.93
N SER A 169 -3.15 10.57 -8.79
CA SER A 169 -4.58 10.77 -8.49
C SER A 169 -5.21 12.03 -9.10
N ALA A 170 -4.48 12.77 -9.96
CA ALA A 170 -4.98 13.98 -10.61
C ALA A 170 -6.33 13.75 -11.30
N LYS A 171 -6.43 12.73 -12.16
CA LYS A 171 -7.69 12.39 -12.85
C LYS A 171 -8.81 12.08 -11.86
N TYR A 172 -8.52 11.28 -10.84
CA TYR A 172 -9.50 10.83 -9.84
C TYR A 172 -10.16 11.99 -9.08
N PHE A 173 -9.40 13.03 -8.72
CA PHE A 173 -9.96 14.20 -8.04
C PHE A 173 -10.57 15.22 -9.01
N LEU A 174 -9.93 15.49 -10.15
CA LEU A 174 -10.43 16.46 -11.14
C LEU A 174 -11.77 16.01 -11.74
N ASP A 175 -11.97 14.72 -11.97
CA ASP A 175 -13.26 14.16 -12.43
C ASP A 175 -14.40 14.34 -11.40
N ARG A 176 -14.07 14.59 -10.12
CA ARG A 176 -15.04 14.63 -9.01
C ARG A 176 -15.03 15.96 -8.26
N ILE A 177 -14.50 17.02 -8.88
CA ILE A 177 -14.39 18.35 -8.29
C ILE A 177 -15.73 18.89 -7.79
N GLU A 178 -16.82 18.65 -8.53
CA GLU A 178 -18.16 19.11 -8.14
C GLU A 178 -18.61 18.46 -6.81
N LYS A 179 -18.44 17.15 -6.68
CA LYS A 179 -18.78 16.41 -5.45
C LYS A 179 -17.93 16.86 -4.26
N ILE A 180 -16.63 17.08 -4.48
CA ILE A 180 -15.68 17.48 -3.44
C ILE A 180 -15.95 18.91 -2.96
N SER A 181 -16.51 19.76 -3.83
CA SER A 181 -16.88 21.14 -3.50
C SER A 181 -18.21 21.32 -2.78
N MET A 182 -19.00 20.26 -2.62
CA MET A 182 -20.31 20.36 -1.97
C MET A 182 -20.19 20.69 -0.47
N PRO A 183 -21.07 21.55 0.08
CA PRO A 183 -21.15 21.76 1.53
C PRO A 183 -21.40 20.44 2.26
N GLY A 184 -20.63 20.18 3.32
CA GLY A 184 -20.73 18.92 4.08
C GLY A 184 -20.01 17.72 3.44
N TYR A 185 -19.15 17.95 2.43
CA TYR A 185 -18.29 16.89 1.90
C TYR A 185 -17.42 16.26 3.00
N ILE A 186 -17.48 14.94 3.11
CA ILE A 186 -16.64 14.13 3.99
C ILE A 186 -15.86 13.14 3.12
N PRO A 187 -14.51 13.13 3.19
CA PRO A 187 -13.70 12.21 2.41
C PRO A 187 -14.05 10.74 2.63
N SER A 188 -14.30 10.04 1.53
CA SER A 188 -14.50 8.59 1.52
C SER A 188 -13.18 7.83 1.70
N ASN A 189 -13.23 6.53 1.98
CA ASN A 189 -12.01 5.70 2.04
C ASN A 189 -11.20 5.79 0.73
N SER A 190 -11.89 5.78 -0.42
CA SER A 190 -11.26 5.93 -1.72
C SER A 190 -10.58 7.29 -1.88
N ASP A 191 -11.16 8.37 -1.34
CA ASP A 191 -10.54 9.70 -1.37
C ASP A 191 -9.28 9.74 -0.50
N ILE A 192 -9.31 9.14 0.68
CA ILE A 192 -8.15 9.05 1.57
C ILE A 192 -7.03 8.22 0.94
N LEU A 193 -7.35 7.11 0.26
CA LEU A 193 -6.39 6.27 -0.43
C LEU A 193 -5.69 7.01 -1.58
N ASN A 194 -6.44 7.79 -2.36
CA ASN A 194 -5.93 8.58 -3.48
C ASN A 194 -5.28 9.90 -3.05
N CYS A 195 -5.56 10.40 -1.85
CA CYS A 195 -4.97 11.61 -1.31
C CYS A 195 -3.46 11.45 -1.13
N ARG A 196 -2.69 12.31 -1.79
CA ARG A 196 -1.24 12.36 -1.75
C ARG A 196 -0.79 13.37 -0.71
N LYS A 197 0.01 12.88 0.24
CA LYS A 197 0.83 13.71 1.14
C LYS A 197 2.22 13.10 1.21
N THR A 198 3.25 13.92 1.11
CA THR A 198 4.63 13.43 1.21
C THR A 198 4.91 13.03 2.66
N THR A 199 5.27 11.76 2.86
CA THR A 199 5.71 11.25 4.17
C THR A 199 7.11 11.77 4.48
N THR A 200 7.19 12.71 5.41
CA THR A 200 8.44 13.32 5.89
C THR A 200 8.92 12.73 7.21
N GLU A 201 7.99 12.20 8.00
CA GLU A 201 8.19 11.60 9.31
C GLU A 201 7.99 10.08 9.27
N ILE A 202 8.55 9.39 10.26
CA ILE A 202 8.34 7.96 10.45
C ILE A 202 6.95 7.80 11.08
N GLN A 203 6.10 6.99 10.47
CA GLN A 203 4.75 6.72 10.95
C GLN A 203 4.62 5.24 11.30
N GLU A 204 3.98 4.94 12.42
CA GLU A 204 3.72 3.56 12.86
C GLU A 204 2.22 3.34 13.01
N ILE A 205 1.73 2.22 12.49
CA ILE A 205 0.40 1.71 12.82
C ILE A 205 0.54 0.34 13.46
N SER A 206 -0.34 0.03 14.41
CA SER A 206 -0.43 -1.28 15.03
C SER A 206 -1.84 -1.82 14.85
N PHE A 207 -1.95 -3.10 14.49
CA PHE A 207 -3.23 -3.79 14.33
C PHE A 207 -3.10 -5.25 14.69
N ASN A 208 -4.23 -5.88 14.99
CA ASN A 208 -4.31 -7.23 15.52
C ASN A 208 -4.99 -8.13 14.48
N ILE A 209 -4.33 -9.22 14.08
CA ILE A 209 -4.85 -10.19 13.12
C ILE A 209 -5.11 -11.52 13.85
N GLN A 210 -6.34 -12.04 13.69
CA GLN A 210 -6.65 -13.39 14.13
C GLN A 210 -5.96 -14.41 13.23
N MET A 211 -5.08 -15.21 13.81
CA MET A 211 -4.32 -16.20 13.06
C MET A 211 -5.17 -17.47 12.83
N PRO A 212 -5.12 -18.04 11.61
CA PRO A 212 -5.82 -19.28 11.30
C PRO A 212 -5.21 -20.45 12.09
N ARG A 213 -6.06 -21.38 12.54
CA ARG A 213 -5.65 -22.53 13.36
C ARG A 213 -4.61 -23.45 12.68
N SER A 214 -4.53 -23.42 11.35
CA SER A 214 -3.52 -24.17 10.57
C SER A 214 -2.08 -23.69 10.78
N LEU A 215 -1.87 -22.49 11.34
CA LEU A 215 -0.56 -21.94 11.71
C LEU A 215 -0.23 -22.13 13.20
N GLY A 216 -0.86 -23.08 13.87
CA GLY A 216 -0.47 -23.50 15.23
C GLY A 216 -0.90 -22.58 16.37
N GLY A 217 -1.58 -21.46 16.09
CA GLY A 217 -2.10 -20.56 17.12
C GLY A 217 -3.44 -20.01 16.70
N GLY A 218 -4.53 -20.53 17.26
CA GLY A 218 -5.87 -19.92 17.15
C GLY A 218 -6.00 -18.60 17.92
N GLY A 219 -4.91 -17.84 18.03
CA GLY A 219 -4.78 -16.60 18.79
C GLY A 219 -4.71 -15.37 17.88
N CYS A 220 -4.55 -14.21 18.53
CA CYS A 220 -4.48 -12.92 17.88
C CYS A 220 -3.03 -12.43 17.89
N GLN A 221 -2.48 -12.12 16.71
CA GLN A 221 -1.11 -11.62 16.54
C GLN A 221 -1.13 -10.11 16.31
N GLU A 222 -0.33 -9.37 17.09
CA GLU A 222 -0.11 -7.94 16.86
C GLU A 222 0.91 -7.76 15.74
N PHE A 223 0.57 -6.93 14.76
CA PHE A 223 1.44 -6.48 13.68
C PHE A 223 1.68 -4.98 13.83
N ARG A 224 2.93 -4.55 13.63
CA ARG A 224 3.32 -3.15 13.57
C ARG A 224 3.91 -2.85 12.21
N MET A 225 3.33 -1.88 11.52
CA MET A 225 3.81 -1.43 10.22
C MET A 225 4.41 -0.04 10.34
N ILE A 226 5.62 0.12 9.81
CA ILE A 226 6.39 1.35 9.87
C ILE A 226 6.50 1.93 8.45
N ASP A 227 5.90 3.10 8.22
CA ASP A 227 6.11 3.91 7.00
C ASP A 227 7.34 4.80 7.19
N VAL A 228 8.17 4.85 6.16
CA VAL A 228 9.26 5.83 6.07
C VAL A 228 9.23 6.57 4.74
N GLY A 229 9.68 7.82 4.75
CA GLY A 229 9.81 8.63 3.55
C GLY A 229 10.71 7.96 2.51
N GLY A 230 10.19 7.75 1.29
CA GLY A 230 10.92 7.07 0.20
C GLY A 230 11.77 7.99 -0.69
N GLN A 231 11.55 9.30 -0.59
CA GLN A 231 12.29 10.31 -1.34
C GLN A 231 13.73 10.41 -0.85
N ARG A 232 14.67 10.75 -1.74
CA ARG A 232 16.12 10.72 -1.47
C ARG A 232 16.51 11.48 -0.19
N SER A 233 15.91 12.65 0.02
CA SER A 233 16.15 13.52 1.18
C SER A 233 15.78 12.91 2.54
N TYR A 234 14.88 11.92 2.58
CA TYR A 234 14.39 11.32 3.83
C TYR A 234 14.97 9.93 4.11
N ARG A 235 15.76 9.36 3.19
CA ARG A 235 16.31 8.00 3.34
C ARG A 235 17.34 7.87 4.46
N SER A 236 17.99 8.96 4.86
CA SER A 236 18.91 8.98 6.01
C SER A 236 18.24 8.56 7.31
N LYS A 237 16.91 8.72 7.42
CA LYS A 237 16.12 8.31 8.59
C LYS A 237 15.87 6.80 8.65
N TRP A 238 16.08 6.05 7.56
CA TRP A 238 15.76 4.61 7.51
C TRP A 238 16.55 3.80 8.53
N MET A 239 17.82 4.14 8.75
CA MET A 239 18.66 3.44 9.74
C MET A 239 18.12 3.54 11.16
N GLN A 240 17.31 4.55 11.48
CA GLN A 240 16.73 4.75 12.81
C GLN A 240 15.71 3.67 13.19
N VAL A 241 15.19 2.94 12.20
CA VAL A 241 14.14 1.93 12.40
C VAL A 241 14.58 0.52 12.09
N PHE A 242 15.83 0.31 11.62
CA PHE A 242 16.33 -1.02 11.21
C PHE A 242 16.42 -2.04 12.34
N GLU A 243 16.52 -1.59 13.59
CA GLU A 243 16.68 -2.47 14.73
C GLU A 243 15.36 -3.18 15.10
N GLY A 244 15.41 -4.52 15.17
CA GLY A 244 14.31 -5.33 15.65
C GLY A 244 13.10 -5.42 14.71
N ILE A 245 13.31 -5.24 13.40
CA ILE A 245 12.32 -5.54 12.35
C ILE A 245 12.41 -7.01 11.95
N ASP A 246 11.26 -7.66 11.83
CA ASP A 246 11.14 -9.05 11.41
C ASP A 246 11.10 -9.20 9.88
N ALA A 247 10.41 -8.27 9.19
CA ALA A 247 10.32 -8.27 7.74
C ALA A 247 10.34 -6.87 7.11
N VAL A 248 10.89 -6.77 5.90
CA VAL A 248 10.83 -5.59 5.04
C VAL A 248 9.86 -5.86 3.89
N LEU A 249 8.90 -4.96 3.71
CA LEU A 249 8.02 -4.91 2.56
C LEU A 249 8.54 -3.83 1.58
N PHE A 250 9.21 -4.26 0.52
CA PHE A 250 9.81 -3.38 -0.48
C PHE A 250 8.86 -3.12 -1.65
N MET A 251 8.51 -1.86 -1.86
CA MET A 251 7.50 -1.41 -2.83
C MET A 251 8.14 -0.83 -4.09
N ILE A 252 7.76 -1.34 -5.26
CA ILE A 252 8.21 -0.86 -6.58
C ILE A 252 6.99 -0.45 -7.42
N SER A 253 6.96 0.80 -7.91
CA SER A 253 5.94 1.27 -8.86
C SER A 253 6.31 0.84 -10.28
N CYS A 254 5.69 -0.22 -10.79
CA CYS A 254 5.99 -0.74 -12.13
C CYS A 254 5.47 0.18 -13.23
N GLY A 255 4.31 0.82 -13.01
CA GLY A 255 3.75 1.81 -13.92
C GLY A 255 4.58 3.10 -14.09
N SER A 256 5.68 3.28 -13.36
CA SER A 256 6.54 4.48 -13.44
C SER A 256 7.76 4.32 -14.36
N PHE A 257 7.78 3.29 -15.21
CA PHE A 257 8.92 3.00 -16.11
C PHE A 257 9.23 4.12 -17.12
N ASP A 258 8.27 4.98 -17.44
CA ASP A 258 8.38 6.09 -18.40
C ASP A 258 8.47 7.48 -17.73
N GLN A 259 8.74 7.52 -16.42
CA GLN A 259 8.77 8.73 -15.61
C GLN A 259 10.15 8.95 -14.97
N THR A 260 10.46 10.21 -14.65
CA THR A 260 11.66 10.61 -13.91
C THR A 260 11.33 10.99 -12.47
N LEU A 261 12.33 11.00 -11.57
CA LEU A 261 12.14 11.35 -10.17
C LEU A 261 11.71 12.82 -10.02
N ARG A 262 10.91 13.13 -8.98
CA ARG A 262 10.57 14.53 -8.64
C ARG A 262 11.81 15.30 -8.24
N GLU A 263 12.73 14.65 -7.53
CA GLU A 263 13.96 15.24 -7.01
C GLU A 263 15.07 15.35 -8.05
N ASP A 264 14.99 14.57 -9.13
CA ASP A 264 16.03 14.45 -10.15
C ASP A 264 15.42 14.04 -11.49
N CYS A 265 15.21 15.03 -12.36
CA CYS A 265 14.59 14.83 -13.66
C CYS A 265 15.47 14.05 -14.66
N SER A 266 16.73 13.75 -14.32
CA SER A 266 17.61 12.92 -15.15
C SER A 266 17.48 11.42 -14.86
N GLN A 267 16.89 11.06 -13.72
CA GLN A 267 16.86 9.68 -13.24
C GLN A 267 15.50 9.04 -13.44
N ASN A 268 15.48 7.89 -14.10
CA ASN A 268 14.27 7.09 -14.29
C ASN A 268 13.78 6.49 -12.96
N ARG A 269 12.46 6.56 -12.71
CA ARG A 269 11.87 6.10 -11.44
C ARG A 269 12.03 4.60 -11.20
N LEU A 270 11.83 3.77 -12.23
CA LEU A 270 11.95 2.32 -12.10
C LEU A 270 13.42 1.90 -11.93
N ALA A 271 14.33 2.53 -12.68
CA ALA A 271 15.76 2.28 -12.52
C ALA A 271 16.26 2.63 -11.11
N GLU A 272 15.85 3.79 -10.57
CA GLU A 272 16.13 4.16 -9.18
C GLU A 272 15.57 3.13 -8.19
N ALA A 273 14.36 2.62 -8.42
CA ALA A 273 13.75 1.63 -7.53
C ALA A 273 14.53 0.30 -7.52
N LEU A 274 15.04 -0.13 -8.67
CA LEU A 274 15.89 -1.32 -8.80
C LEU A 274 17.25 -1.14 -8.11
N GLU A 275 17.87 0.03 -8.25
CA GLU A 275 19.14 0.34 -7.58
C GLU A 275 18.95 0.46 -6.06
N LEU A 276 17.85 1.07 -5.63
CA LEU A 276 17.47 1.14 -4.23
C LEU A 276 17.23 -0.25 -3.63
N PHE A 277 16.59 -1.14 -4.39
CA PHE A 277 16.42 -2.53 -3.99
C PHE A 277 17.76 -3.23 -3.79
N ARG A 278 18.71 -3.05 -4.71
CA ARG A 278 20.08 -3.57 -4.55
C ARG A 278 20.73 -3.06 -3.27
N GLY A 279 20.63 -1.77 -2.98
CA GLY A 279 21.17 -1.19 -1.74
C GLY A 279 20.53 -1.76 -0.47
N VAL A 280 19.21 -1.99 -0.47
CA VAL A 280 18.49 -2.64 0.65
C VAL A 280 18.89 -4.10 0.80
N TRP A 281 18.98 -4.85 -0.31
CA TRP A 281 19.39 -6.25 -0.33
C TRP A 281 20.79 -6.45 0.24
N GLN A 282 21.72 -5.57 -0.11
CA GLN A 282 23.12 -5.61 0.34
C GLN A 282 23.32 -5.04 1.75
N ASN A 283 22.29 -4.48 2.38
CA ASN A 283 22.44 -3.82 3.67
C ASN A 283 22.69 -4.82 4.80
N ARG A 284 23.79 -4.62 5.54
CA ARG A 284 24.18 -5.49 6.67
C ARG A 284 23.21 -5.46 7.84
N PHE A 285 22.49 -4.36 8.05
CA PHE A 285 21.53 -4.23 9.15
C PHE A 285 20.23 -5.01 8.90
N LEU A 286 19.99 -5.37 7.64
CA LEU A 286 18.84 -6.18 7.20
C LEU A 286 19.30 -7.60 6.83
N ALA A 287 20.38 -8.09 7.47
CA ALA A 287 20.99 -9.36 7.13
C ALA A 287 20.10 -10.56 7.44
N GLU A 288 19.40 -10.49 8.55
CA GLU A 288 18.57 -11.55 9.11
C GLU A 288 17.07 -11.28 8.92
N THR A 289 16.73 -10.13 8.33
CA THR A 289 15.35 -9.69 8.12
C THR A 289 14.75 -10.33 6.86
N GLY A 290 13.52 -10.82 6.96
CA GLY A 290 12.77 -11.31 5.79
C GLY A 290 12.50 -10.18 4.80
N LEU A 291 12.53 -10.45 3.49
CA LEU A 291 12.29 -9.43 2.46
C LEU A 291 11.18 -9.88 1.52
N ILE A 292 10.16 -9.05 1.37
CA ILE A 292 9.02 -9.26 0.47
C ILE A 292 9.00 -8.12 -0.52
N VAL A 293 8.83 -8.41 -1.81
CA VAL A 293 8.85 -7.39 -2.86
C VAL A 293 7.47 -7.30 -3.50
N PHE A 294 6.89 -6.11 -3.48
CA PHE A 294 5.61 -5.80 -4.09
C PHE A 294 5.84 -5.02 -5.39
N LEU A 295 5.45 -5.65 -6.48
CA LEU A 295 5.38 -5.02 -7.80
C LEU A 295 4.04 -4.28 -7.89
N ASN A 296 4.02 -3.03 -7.43
CA ASN A 296 2.82 -2.21 -7.31
C ASN A 296 2.47 -1.48 -8.62
N LYS A 297 1.22 -1.00 -8.72
CA LYS A 297 0.64 -0.25 -9.84
C LYS A 297 0.65 -1.03 -11.16
N GLN A 298 0.25 -2.30 -11.06
CA GLN A 298 0.09 -3.19 -12.22
C GLN A 298 -1.01 -2.69 -13.17
N ASP A 299 -2.08 -2.12 -12.61
CA ASP A 299 -3.15 -1.45 -13.35
C ASP A 299 -2.63 -0.31 -14.23
N ILE A 300 -1.75 0.54 -13.69
CA ILE A 300 -1.15 1.65 -14.45
C ILE A 300 -0.16 1.10 -15.49
N LEU A 301 0.60 0.06 -15.14
CA LEU A 301 1.49 -0.60 -16.09
C LEU A 301 0.69 -1.13 -17.28
N GLU A 302 -0.35 -1.90 -17.04
CA GLU A 302 -1.23 -2.48 -18.07
C GLU A 302 -1.82 -1.40 -18.97
N GLN A 303 -2.42 -0.35 -18.38
CA GLN A 303 -2.97 0.78 -19.15
C GLN A 303 -1.94 1.44 -20.06
N LYS A 304 -0.69 1.60 -19.61
CA LYS A 304 0.39 2.19 -20.41
C LYS A 304 0.82 1.29 -21.55
N ILE A 305 0.94 -0.02 -21.30
CA ILE A 305 1.28 -0.99 -22.35
C ILE A 305 0.17 -1.05 -23.40
N LEU A 306 -1.11 -1.10 -22.99
CA LEU A 306 -2.26 -1.07 -23.89
C LEU A 306 -2.34 0.24 -24.71
N ALA A 307 -1.87 1.36 -24.14
CA ALA A 307 -1.75 2.63 -24.86
C ALA A 307 -0.53 2.68 -25.82
N GLY A 308 0.20 1.58 -26.00
CA GLY A 308 1.34 1.47 -26.91
C GLY A 308 2.66 2.03 -26.36
N LYS A 309 2.74 2.32 -25.05
CA LYS A 309 4.01 2.69 -24.42
C LYS A 309 4.86 1.44 -24.22
N SER A 310 6.15 1.53 -24.53
CA SER A 310 7.10 0.43 -24.36
C SER A 310 8.21 0.80 -23.40
N ILE A 311 8.53 -0.13 -22.49
CA ILE A 311 9.65 -0.02 -21.55
C ILE A 311 11.01 -0.02 -22.27
N GLY A 312 11.10 -0.58 -23.48
CA GLY A 312 12.35 -0.72 -24.24
C GLY A 312 13.01 0.60 -24.65
N LYS A 313 12.30 1.73 -24.57
CA LYS A 313 12.89 3.08 -24.73
C LYS A 313 13.79 3.47 -23.57
N TYR A 314 13.51 2.94 -22.38
CA TYR A 314 14.20 3.28 -21.14
C TYR A 314 15.16 2.16 -20.68
N PHE A 315 14.87 0.93 -21.08
CA PHE A 315 15.67 -0.26 -20.81
C PHE A 315 15.99 -0.97 -22.13
N PRO A 316 17.10 -0.61 -22.82
CA PRO A 316 17.43 -1.13 -24.14
C PRO A 316 17.46 -2.66 -24.24
N GLU A 317 17.93 -3.32 -23.19
CA GLU A 317 17.99 -4.78 -23.06
C GLU A 317 16.62 -5.48 -23.11
N TYR A 318 15.52 -4.73 -22.98
CA TYR A 318 14.18 -5.29 -23.10
C TYR A 318 13.87 -5.78 -24.53
N LYS A 319 14.51 -5.18 -25.55
CA LYS A 319 14.30 -5.57 -26.96
C LYS A 319 14.62 -7.04 -27.21
N ASP A 320 15.71 -7.50 -26.60
CA ASP A 320 16.21 -8.87 -26.74
C ASP A 320 15.65 -9.81 -25.67
N TYR A 321 14.84 -9.29 -24.74
CA TYR A 321 14.26 -10.09 -23.67
C TYR A 321 13.09 -10.93 -24.18
N VAL A 322 13.21 -12.25 -24.06
CA VAL A 322 12.17 -13.22 -24.38
C VAL A 322 11.59 -13.76 -23.07
N ALA A 323 10.27 -13.75 -22.96
CA ALA A 323 9.56 -14.37 -21.84
C ALA A 323 8.76 -15.56 -22.37
N GLU A 324 9.24 -16.77 -22.13
CA GLU A 324 8.55 -18.02 -22.53
C GLU A 324 7.15 -18.11 -21.89
N GLU A 325 7.00 -17.64 -20.65
CA GLU A 325 5.73 -17.59 -19.91
C GLU A 325 4.74 -16.50 -20.42
N ALA A 326 5.16 -15.62 -21.34
CA ALA A 326 4.34 -14.51 -21.83
C ALA A 326 3.70 -14.79 -23.20
N VAL A 327 3.93 -15.97 -23.77
CA VAL A 327 3.37 -16.40 -25.04
C VAL A 327 2.10 -17.20 -24.75
N ASP A 328 0.97 -16.80 -25.31
CA ASP A 328 -0.27 -17.58 -25.21
C ASP A 328 -0.25 -18.82 -26.12
N ASP A 329 -1.22 -19.72 -25.97
CA ASP A 329 -1.33 -20.95 -26.77
C ASP A 329 -1.45 -20.68 -28.29
N ALA A 330 -1.75 -19.44 -28.69
CA ALA A 330 -1.83 -18.99 -30.08
C ALA A 330 -0.51 -18.38 -30.60
N GLY A 331 0.55 -18.34 -29.79
CA GLY A 331 1.85 -17.79 -30.16
C GLY A 331 1.92 -16.25 -30.08
N MET A 332 0.92 -15.59 -29.52
CA MET A 332 0.88 -14.14 -29.36
C MET A 332 1.56 -13.74 -28.05
N CYS A 333 2.53 -12.83 -28.15
CA CYS A 333 3.22 -12.29 -26.99
C CYS A 333 2.34 -11.28 -26.25
N ASN A 334 1.94 -11.62 -25.03
CA ASN A 334 1.32 -10.67 -24.12
C ASN A 334 2.39 -9.68 -23.63
N GLU A 335 2.43 -8.49 -24.23
CA GLU A 335 3.43 -7.46 -23.92
C GLU A 335 3.40 -7.00 -22.46
N PHE A 336 2.23 -7.04 -21.80
CA PHE A 336 2.10 -6.75 -20.38
C PHE A 336 2.76 -7.84 -19.53
N ALA A 337 2.50 -9.12 -19.82
CA ALA A 337 3.14 -10.24 -19.16
C ALA A 337 4.66 -10.26 -19.40
N ARG A 338 5.11 -10.00 -20.62
CA ARG A 338 6.53 -9.86 -20.98
C ARG A 338 7.20 -8.74 -20.20
N THR A 339 6.59 -7.56 -20.13
CA THR A 339 7.11 -6.42 -19.37
C THR A 339 7.21 -6.76 -17.88
N ARG A 340 6.21 -7.43 -17.32
CA ARG A 340 6.22 -7.88 -15.91
C ARG A 340 7.35 -8.88 -15.64
N CYS A 341 7.50 -9.89 -16.50
CA CYS A 341 8.57 -10.87 -16.40
C CYS A 341 9.94 -10.20 -16.50
N PHE A 342 10.10 -9.22 -17.38
CA PHE A 342 11.34 -8.45 -17.48
C PHE A 342 11.68 -7.72 -16.18
N ILE A 343 10.73 -6.99 -15.58
CA ILE A 343 10.95 -6.29 -14.30
C ILE A 343 11.32 -7.29 -13.20
N LYS A 344 10.63 -8.43 -13.14
CA LYS A 344 10.93 -9.54 -12.23
C LYS A 344 12.35 -10.08 -12.44
N SER A 345 12.76 -10.31 -13.68
CA SER A 345 14.11 -10.80 -14.01
C SER A 345 15.22 -9.86 -13.51
N LYS A 346 14.98 -8.54 -13.55
CA LYS A 346 15.92 -7.56 -13.01
C LYS A 346 16.12 -7.72 -11.50
N LEU A 347 15.06 -7.97 -10.76
CA LEU A 347 15.14 -8.22 -9.31
C LEU A 347 15.86 -9.52 -9.00
N VAL A 348 15.52 -10.60 -9.71
CA VAL A 348 16.18 -11.91 -9.56
C VAL A 348 17.68 -11.78 -9.84
N SER A 349 18.07 -11.05 -10.89
CA SER A 349 19.49 -10.83 -11.21
C SER A 349 20.28 -10.13 -10.09
N VAL A 350 19.64 -9.26 -9.30
CA VAL A 350 20.26 -8.60 -8.15
C VAL A 350 20.48 -9.61 -7.02
N ILE A 351 19.50 -10.50 -6.80
CA ILE A 351 19.55 -11.55 -5.78
C ILE A 351 20.67 -12.53 -6.12
N ASP A 352 20.72 -13.04 -7.35
CA ASP A 352 21.69 -14.06 -7.78
C ASP A 352 23.13 -13.56 -7.77
N ARG A 353 23.37 -12.33 -8.26
CA ARG A 353 24.72 -11.72 -8.27
C ARG A 353 25.29 -11.54 -6.87
N ALA A 354 24.45 -11.35 -5.86
CA ALA A 354 24.90 -11.21 -4.48
C ALA A 354 25.36 -12.54 -3.87
N GLN A 355 24.87 -13.68 -4.36
CA GLN A 355 25.26 -15.01 -3.87
C GLN A 355 26.68 -15.41 -4.29
N CYS A 356 27.24 -14.78 -5.33
CA CYS A 356 28.59 -15.06 -5.83
C CYS A 356 29.72 -14.43 -5.00
N ASN A 357 29.43 -13.72 -3.91
CA ASN A 357 30.44 -13.11 -3.06
C ASN A 357 30.55 -13.87 -1.71
N PRO A 358 31.66 -14.61 -1.46
CA PRO A 358 31.78 -15.57 -0.36
C PRO A 358 31.80 -14.94 1.04
N VAL A 359 31.91 -13.61 1.15
CA VAL A 359 31.91 -12.87 2.42
C VAL A 359 30.49 -12.46 2.85
N THR A 360 29.51 -12.53 1.94
CA THR A 360 28.12 -12.11 2.21
C THR A 360 27.18 -13.30 2.43
N ARG A 361 26.96 -13.60 3.72
CA ARG A 361 25.84 -14.35 4.35
C ARG A 361 25.88 -15.89 4.35
N ARG A 362 25.84 -16.45 5.57
CA ARG A 362 25.28 -17.79 5.85
C ARG A 362 23.77 -17.71 5.65
N PHE A 363 23.26 -18.51 4.72
CA PHE A 363 21.85 -18.58 4.36
C PHE A 363 21.00 -19.14 5.50
N VAL A 364 20.10 -18.32 6.04
CA VAL A 364 18.87 -18.78 6.71
C VAL A 364 17.70 -18.04 6.06
N GLY A 365 17.08 -18.66 5.07
CA GLY A 365 15.67 -18.45 4.72
C GLY A 365 15.22 -17.08 4.19
N VAL A 366 16.00 -16.34 3.40
CA VAL A 366 15.48 -15.14 2.71
C VAL A 366 14.70 -15.56 1.45
N ARG A 367 13.39 -15.73 1.57
CA ARG A 367 12.47 -15.97 0.43
C ARG A 367 11.89 -14.63 -0.03
N ALA A 368 12.45 -14.06 -1.09
CA ALA A 368 11.83 -12.94 -1.79
C ALA A 368 10.50 -13.41 -2.42
N ALA A 369 9.40 -13.24 -1.68
CA ALA A 369 8.07 -13.42 -2.23
C ALA A 369 7.77 -12.20 -3.12
N LEU A 370 7.68 -12.42 -4.43
CA LEU A 370 7.14 -11.45 -5.36
C LEU A 370 5.63 -11.57 -5.32
N GLN A 371 4.97 -10.62 -4.66
CA GLN A 371 3.51 -10.62 -4.57
C GLN A 371 2.93 -9.63 -5.58
N GLU A 372 1.95 -10.11 -6.33
CA GLU A 372 1.27 -9.39 -7.40
C GLU A 372 -0.07 -8.86 -6.87
N GLU A 373 -0.35 -7.56 -7.04
CA GLU A 373 -1.67 -7.02 -6.73
C GLU A 373 -2.67 -7.43 -7.82
N ASN A 374 -3.64 -8.27 -7.46
CA ASN A 374 -4.88 -8.42 -8.20
C ASN A 374 -5.96 -7.57 -7.48
N PRO A 375 -6.58 -6.56 -8.11
CA PRO A 375 -7.48 -5.61 -7.44
C PRO A 375 -8.74 -6.25 -6.84
N ALA A 376 -9.11 -7.48 -7.24
CA ALA A 376 -10.21 -8.25 -6.63
C ALA A 376 -9.77 -9.21 -5.50
N ALA A 377 -8.46 -9.45 -5.31
CA ALA A 377 -7.94 -10.50 -4.42
C ALA A 377 -7.11 -10.00 -3.23
N SER A 378 -7.07 -8.68 -2.98
CA SER A 378 -6.31 -8.06 -1.88
C SER A 378 -6.76 -8.52 -0.48
N HIS A 379 -7.93 -9.16 -0.36
CA HIS A 379 -8.52 -9.56 0.92
C HIS A 379 -8.04 -10.94 1.44
N SER A 380 -7.49 -11.82 0.60
CA SER A 380 -7.04 -13.17 1.00
C SER A 380 -5.55 -13.41 0.81
N SER A 381 -4.89 -12.70 -0.11
CA SER A 381 -3.49 -12.97 -0.51
C SER A 381 -2.44 -12.58 0.54
N CYS A 382 -2.70 -11.56 1.37
CA CYS A 382 -1.78 -11.16 2.45
C CYS A 382 -1.84 -12.15 3.64
N LYS A 383 -3.01 -12.78 3.86
CA LYS A 383 -3.16 -13.85 4.85
C LYS A 383 -2.45 -15.12 4.38
N SER A 384 -2.55 -15.49 3.10
CA SER A 384 -1.91 -16.71 2.57
C SER A 384 -0.38 -16.60 2.42
N SER A 385 0.17 -15.41 2.19
CA SER A 385 1.62 -15.22 1.97
C SER A 385 2.44 -15.26 3.27
N ILE A 386 1.90 -14.73 4.37
CA ILE A 386 2.47 -14.92 5.72
C ILE A 386 2.30 -16.39 6.17
N GLN A 387 1.20 -17.01 5.75
CA GLN A 387 0.87 -18.41 6.02
C GLN A 387 1.74 -19.42 5.25
N GLN A 388 2.25 -19.05 4.06
CA GLN A 388 3.20 -19.86 3.27
C GLN A 388 4.67 -19.67 3.70
N GLN A 389 5.04 -18.55 4.31
CA GLN A 389 6.41 -18.32 4.78
C GLN A 389 6.72 -19.01 6.13
N GLN A 390 5.73 -19.35 6.96
CA GLN A 390 5.97 -20.07 8.22
C GLN A 390 6.04 -21.60 8.07
N GLN A 391 5.48 -22.19 7.01
CA GLN A 391 5.65 -23.62 6.68
C GLN A 391 7.06 -23.95 6.14
N ALA A 392 7.83 -22.93 5.76
CA ALA A 392 9.16 -23.04 5.17
C ALA A 392 10.26 -23.51 6.12
N ALA A 393 10.06 -23.40 7.43
CA ALA A 393 11.15 -23.51 8.39
C ALA A 393 11.59 -24.95 8.68
N THR A 394 10.85 -25.99 8.23
CA THR A 394 11.13 -27.35 8.73
C THR A 394 11.18 -28.48 7.72
N LYS A 395 10.87 -28.33 6.42
CA LYS A 395 11.33 -29.27 5.36
C LYS A 395 10.95 -28.82 3.94
N MET A 396 11.89 -29.04 3.03
CA MET A 396 11.81 -28.78 1.58
C MET A 396 10.84 -29.74 0.88
N ASN A 397 10.00 -29.19 -0.01
CA ASN A 397 9.78 -29.65 -1.40
C ASN A 397 8.86 -28.66 -2.13
N ILE A 398 9.17 -28.42 -3.40
CA ILE A 398 8.51 -27.46 -4.30
C ILE A 398 7.30 -28.16 -4.95
N GLU A 399 6.10 -27.60 -4.79
CA GLU A 399 4.94 -27.95 -5.62
C GLU A 399 4.33 -26.65 -6.16
N ILE A 400 4.34 -26.51 -7.49
CA ILE A 400 3.69 -25.43 -8.23
C ILE A 400 2.33 -25.97 -8.64
N THR A 401 1.23 -25.36 -8.17
CA THR A 401 -0.11 -25.62 -8.72
C THR A 401 -0.73 -24.33 -9.25
N PRO A 402 -1.26 -24.32 -10.49
CA PRO A 402 -1.98 -23.18 -11.04
C PRO A 402 -3.42 -23.12 -10.48
N ASN A 403 -3.87 -21.93 -10.07
CA ASN A 403 -5.25 -21.69 -9.64
C ASN A 403 -6.06 -21.12 -10.81
N TYR A 404 -6.95 -21.91 -11.42
CA TYR A 404 -7.98 -21.41 -12.33
C TYR A 404 -9.23 -20.99 -11.54
N SER A 405 -9.79 -19.82 -11.87
CA SER A 405 -11.03 -19.27 -11.30
C SER A 405 -12.12 -19.21 -12.39
N TYR A 406 -12.71 -20.36 -12.72
CA TYR A 406 -13.94 -20.41 -13.51
C TYR A 406 -15.04 -21.02 -12.63
N ILE A 407 -16.14 -20.27 -12.46
CA ILE A 407 -17.35 -20.70 -11.74
C ILE A 407 -18.34 -21.10 -12.83
N PHE A 408 -18.91 -22.30 -12.72
CA PHE A 408 -19.83 -22.83 -13.74
C PHE A 408 -21.22 -22.20 -13.57
N ASP A 409 -21.97 -22.01 -14.65
CA ASP A 409 -23.26 -21.30 -14.62
C ASP A 409 -24.30 -21.92 -13.67
N PHE A 410 -24.21 -23.22 -13.36
CA PHE A 410 -25.10 -23.85 -12.38
C PHE A 410 -24.83 -23.39 -10.93
N GLU A 411 -23.66 -22.81 -10.65
CA GLU A 411 -23.29 -22.26 -9.34
C GLU A 411 -23.93 -20.88 -9.09
N ASN A 412 -24.40 -20.18 -10.13
CA ASN A 412 -25.08 -18.88 -9.97
C ASN A 412 -26.44 -18.98 -9.27
N GLU A 413 -27.11 -20.13 -9.33
CA GLU A 413 -28.42 -20.36 -8.70
C GLU A 413 -28.32 -21.19 -7.41
N PHE A 414 -27.11 -21.59 -7.00
CA PHE A 414 -26.93 -22.49 -5.87
C PHE A 414 -26.99 -21.73 -4.54
N ILE A 415 -28.09 -21.88 -3.81
CA ILE A 415 -28.30 -21.24 -2.50
C ILE A 415 -27.43 -21.96 -1.45
N HIS A 416 -26.20 -21.46 -1.28
CA HIS A 416 -25.17 -22.08 -0.44
C HIS A 416 -25.55 -22.18 1.05
N GLN A 417 -26.35 -21.27 1.58
CA GLN A 417 -26.73 -21.27 3.01
C GLN A 417 -27.72 -22.38 3.34
N ASP A 418 -28.83 -22.47 2.61
CA ASP A 418 -29.88 -23.46 2.86
C ASP A 418 -29.39 -24.89 2.58
N THR A 419 -28.58 -25.05 1.54
CA THR A 419 -28.01 -26.36 1.19
C THR A 419 -26.99 -26.81 2.23
N ARG A 420 -26.24 -25.89 2.83
CA ARG A 420 -25.28 -26.19 3.90
C ARG A 420 -25.98 -26.55 5.21
N VAL A 421 -27.09 -25.88 5.54
CA VAL A 421 -27.93 -26.25 6.70
C VAL A 421 -28.57 -27.62 6.49
N TRP A 422 -29.06 -27.92 5.28
CA TRP A 422 -29.57 -29.24 4.94
C TRP A 422 -28.49 -30.33 4.97
N MET A 423 -27.28 -30.04 4.44
CA MET A 423 -26.14 -30.96 4.43
C MET A 423 -25.65 -31.29 5.83
N VAL A 424 -25.61 -30.32 6.74
CA VAL A 424 -25.23 -30.57 8.15
C VAL A 424 -26.28 -31.46 8.83
N LYS A 425 -27.57 -31.27 8.51
CA LYS A 425 -28.67 -32.06 9.07
C LYS A 425 -28.75 -33.49 8.51
N ASN A 426 -28.34 -33.69 7.25
CA ASN A 426 -28.49 -34.95 6.50
C ASN A 426 -27.14 -35.53 6.02
N TRP A 427 -26.04 -35.23 6.72
CA TRP A 427 -24.67 -35.51 6.28
C TRP A 427 -24.41 -36.99 5.96
N THR A 428 -25.11 -37.91 6.62
CA THR A 428 -25.05 -39.35 6.32
C THR A 428 -25.59 -39.69 4.93
N TYR A 429 -26.69 -39.08 4.50
CA TYR A 429 -27.23 -39.26 3.14
C TYR A 429 -26.28 -38.69 2.09
N VAL A 430 -25.64 -37.55 2.37
CA VAL A 430 -24.63 -36.94 1.48
C VAL A 430 -23.45 -37.90 1.27
N PHE A 431 -23.02 -38.60 2.31
CA PHE A 431 -21.97 -39.61 2.21
C PHE A 431 -22.37 -40.79 1.31
N TYR A 432 -23.61 -41.26 1.43
CA TYR A 432 -24.14 -42.32 0.55
C TYR A 432 -24.27 -41.86 -0.91
N TYR A 433 -24.77 -40.64 -1.17
CA TYR A 433 -24.86 -40.11 -2.53
C TYR A 433 -23.49 -39.87 -3.16
N CYS A 434 -22.50 -39.39 -2.38
CA CYS A 434 -21.13 -39.27 -2.86
C CYS A 434 -20.52 -40.65 -3.15
N GLY A 435 -20.79 -41.65 -2.30
CA GLY A 435 -20.37 -43.03 -2.53
C GLY A 435 -20.97 -43.63 -3.80
N ILE A 436 -22.28 -43.45 -4.02
CA ILE A 436 -22.98 -43.91 -5.24
C ILE A 436 -22.46 -43.16 -6.48
N TYR A 437 -22.25 -41.85 -6.39
CA TYR A 437 -21.69 -41.04 -7.47
C TYR A 437 -20.28 -41.52 -7.86
N MET A 438 -19.41 -41.76 -6.88
CA MET A 438 -18.09 -42.32 -7.12
C MET A 438 -18.16 -43.74 -7.72
N ALA A 439 -19.09 -44.58 -7.24
CA ALA A 439 -19.30 -45.91 -7.81
C ALA A 439 -19.79 -45.87 -9.27
N VAL A 440 -20.64 -44.90 -9.63
CA VAL A 440 -21.12 -44.70 -11.01
C VAL A 440 -20.01 -44.16 -11.90
N ILE A 441 -19.23 -43.17 -11.44
CA ILE A 441 -18.14 -42.58 -12.22
C ILE A 441 -17.02 -43.61 -12.45
N PHE A 442 -16.51 -44.22 -11.38
CA PHE A 442 -15.40 -45.16 -11.50
C PHE A 442 -15.84 -46.53 -12.03
N GLY A 443 -17.05 -46.99 -11.67
CA GLY A 443 -17.63 -48.19 -12.26
C GLY A 443 -17.96 -48.00 -13.74
N GLY A 444 -18.45 -46.83 -14.13
CA GLY A 444 -18.68 -46.47 -15.54
C GLY A 444 -17.38 -46.36 -16.34
N GLN A 445 -16.34 -45.73 -15.78
CA GLN A 445 -15.01 -45.68 -16.40
C GLN A 445 -14.40 -47.08 -16.55
N HIS A 446 -14.53 -47.94 -15.54
CA HIS A 446 -14.05 -49.33 -15.61
C HIS A 446 -14.84 -50.17 -16.63
N PHE A 447 -16.15 -49.99 -16.70
CA PHE A 447 -17.01 -50.66 -17.68
C PHE A 447 -16.75 -50.18 -19.11
N MET A 448 -16.41 -48.91 -19.30
CA MET A 448 -16.08 -48.33 -20.61
C MET A 448 -14.67 -48.67 -21.11
N GLN A 449 -13.74 -49.06 -20.21
CA GLN A 449 -12.38 -49.48 -20.60
C GLN A 449 -12.36 -50.76 -21.46
N ASN A 450 -13.37 -51.63 -21.33
CA ASN A 450 -13.42 -52.92 -22.04
C ASN A 450 -14.30 -52.92 -23.30
N ARG A 451 -14.78 -51.75 -23.76
CA ARG A 451 -15.50 -51.67 -25.04
C ARG A 451 -14.51 -51.51 -26.19
N PRO A 452 -14.55 -52.38 -27.22
CA PRO A 452 -13.80 -52.13 -28.44
C PRO A 452 -14.35 -50.86 -29.11
N ARG A 453 -13.43 -49.99 -29.52
CA ARG A 453 -13.73 -48.69 -30.14
C ARG A 453 -14.40 -48.82 -31.49
#